data_AF-A0A9E2N4L0-F1
#
_entry.id   AF-A0A9E2N4L0-F1
#
_cell.length_a   1.000
_cell.length_b   1.000
_cell.length_c   1.000
_cell.angle_alpha   90.00
_cell.angle_beta   90.00
_cell.angle_gamma   90.00
#
_symmetry.space_group_name_H-M   'P 1'
#
loop_
_entity.id
_entity.type
_entity.pdbx_description
1 polymer ?
#
loop_
_entity_poly.entity_id
_entity_poly.type
_entity_poly.pdbx_seq_one_letter_code
_entity_poly.pdbx_strand_id
1 'polypeptide(L)'
;MTIKRIAVDIPPEGLWLGLVDQAISHFARVVGFSEALRRMLAGAALEACEELIRASAEVDCQSPFRLGLEFKGEAVIIEIEYDHRVPLNPHQVDAYEVPDPGTNLDEVDVGALWLHMIKHFMDRVFFRVEGSRRVLRMIKYSREEGREHRAWVMALRPRLKKGLILHLSDPKTLHPSCVLQNPGGAVLKLGPSGTFVIRRLDGETTLHDIYMAHVDELGLVSPSEMMELYESLEAANMLADPDREAQGSRWKRLIGRIINLDISIPHADDIVTRVHARTRFLFSPAWLALLLAVGLSGAIPAWLHYAQLTDMVVNLEATVLERPIILVLLYLLLLIHVVLHELGHGVVCKHYGGQIPRLGLMFYLGSFIFYCDTTAAWNFPLKRQRLLVSLGGPIVSFAILGIGLWIAALLAGTDTLWDSVFTAFSLVNFFALAMGFNPLIKMDGYYMLVDLTDIPNLRAKSFRFLERRLLGWLGFGEDKALAATPRERKRFWWYGILGSLVTVFFLGLPVVHLVRLLSLESISRGRLILAVLVCVLVLGRVGSVAFWKLRKIRHREYKLP
;
A
#
# COMPACT_ATOMS: atom_id res chain seq x y z
N MET A 1 -45.81 -19.26 14.76
CA MET A 1 -45.12 -18.11 15.39
C MET A 1 -43.63 -18.43 15.43
N THR A 2 -42.83 -17.85 14.54
CA THR A 2 -41.38 -18.05 14.57
C THR A 2 -40.80 -17.19 15.69
N ILE A 3 -40.50 -17.80 16.84
CA ILE A 3 -39.84 -17.12 17.97
C ILE A 3 -38.44 -16.72 17.48
N LYS A 4 -38.25 -15.44 17.14
CA LYS A 4 -36.96 -14.89 16.69
C LYS A 4 -36.11 -14.36 17.84
N ARG A 5 -36.66 -14.29 19.05
CA ARG A 5 -35.97 -13.80 20.24
C ARG A 5 -36.47 -14.47 21.52
N ILE A 6 -35.56 -14.85 22.40
CA ILE A 6 -35.81 -15.29 23.78
C ILE A 6 -34.97 -14.42 24.71
N ALA A 7 -35.47 -14.11 25.89
CA ALA A 7 -34.68 -13.48 26.94
C ALA A 7 -34.98 -14.17 28.27
N VAL A 8 -33.94 -14.47 29.05
CA VAL A 8 -34.02 -15.11 30.35
C VAL A 8 -33.18 -14.30 31.34
N ASP A 9 -33.77 -13.95 32.48
CA ASP A 9 -33.02 -13.35 33.59
C ASP A 9 -32.48 -14.48 34.47
N ILE A 10 -31.18 -14.47 34.70
CA ILE A 10 -30.44 -15.54 35.38
C ILE A 10 -29.80 -14.95 36.64
N PRO A 11 -30.13 -15.48 37.83
CA PRO A 11 -29.46 -15.08 39.07
C PRO A 11 -27.96 -15.44 39.03
N PRO A 12 -27.09 -14.68 39.69
CA PRO A 12 -25.64 -14.92 39.71
C PRO A 12 -25.23 -16.09 40.62
N GLU A 13 -25.87 -17.25 40.45
CA GLU A 13 -25.61 -18.47 41.20
C GLU A 13 -25.39 -19.63 40.22
N GLY A 14 -24.34 -20.43 40.43
CA GLY A 14 -23.94 -21.51 39.51
C GLY A 14 -25.03 -22.56 39.28
N LEU A 15 -26.00 -22.69 40.21
CA LEU A 15 -27.13 -23.62 40.09
C LEU A 15 -28.03 -23.33 38.88
N TRP A 16 -28.02 -22.09 38.38
CA TRP A 16 -28.83 -21.65 37.25
C TRP A 16 -28.13 -21.76 35.90
N LEU A 17 -26.86 -22.18 35.84
CA LEU A 17 -26.17 -22.44 34.57
C LEU A 17 -26.86 -23.54 33.74
N GLY A 18 -27.51 -24.50 34.41
CA GLY A 18 -28.36 -25.48 33.72
C GLY A 18 -29.53 -24.85 32.94
N LEU A 19 -30.04 -23.70 33.38
CA LEU A 19 -31.06 -22.96 32.62
C LEU A 19 -30.49 -22.31 31.36
N VAL A 20 -29.22 -21.90 31.36
CA VAL A 20 -28.53 -21.34 30.17
C VAL A 20 -28.47 -22.39 29.07
N ASP A 21 -27.98 -23.59 29.40
CA ASP A 21 -27.88 -24.69 28.44
C ASP A 21 -29.25 -25.13 27.93
N GLN A 22 -30.25 -25.21 28.82
CA GLN A 22 -31.63 -25.53 28.44
C GLN A 22 -32.24 -24.46 27.53
N ALA A 23 -32.03 -23.17 27.83
CA ALA A 23 -32.56 -22.06 27.03
C ALA A 23 -31.94 -22.06 25.62
N ILE A 24 -30.63 -22.28 25.51
CA ILE A 24 -29.92 -22.34 24.22
C ILE A 24 -30.30 -23.60 23.46
N SER A 25 -30.40 -24.74 24.14
CA SER A 25 -30.80 -26.00 23.52
C SER A 25 -32.23 -25.95 22.99
N HIS A 26 -33.15 -25.34 23.75
CA HIS A 26 -34.51 -25.12 23.30
C HIS A 26 -34.56 -24.13 22.13
N PHE A 27 -33.83 -23.01 22.21
CA PHE A 27 -33.73 -22.03 21.12
C PHE A 27 -33.17 -22.66 19.83
N ALA A 28 -32.07 -23.41 19.93
CA ALA A 28 -31.45 -24.09 18.81
C ALA A 28 -32.39 -25.12 18.16
N ARG A 29 -33.16 -25.86 18.97
CA ARG A 29 -34.15 -26.81 18.47
C ARG A 29 -35.31 -26.13 17.75
N VAL A 30 -35.80 -25.00 18.28
CA VAL A 30 -36.90 -24.23 17.68
C VAL A 30 -36.47 -23.58 16.36
N VAL A 31 -35.23 -23.11 16.25
CA VAL A 31 -34.70 -22.50 15.03
C VAL A 31 -34.20 -23.53 14.01
N GLY A 32 -33.88 -24.75 14.46
CA GLY A 32 -33.41 -25.85 13.59
C GLY A 32 -31.90 -25.86 13.37
N PHE A 33 -31.11 -25.47 14.36
CA PHE A 33 -29.64 -25.49 14.28
C PHE A 33 -29.05 -26.89 14.40
N SER A 34 -27.88 -27.10 13.79
CA SER A 34 -27.11 -28.34 13.91
C SER A 34 -26.63 -28.58 15.35
N GLU A 35 -26.35 -29.84 15.66
CA GLU A 35 -25.80 -30.25 16.96
C GLU A 35 -24.46 -29.54 17.25
N ALA A 36 -23.62 -29.36 16.22
CA ALA A 36 -22.35 -28.65 16.33
C ALA A 36 -22.55 -27.16 16.65
N LEU A 37 -23.45 -26.47 15.93
CA LEU A 37 -23.75 -25.06 16.20
C LEU A 37 -24.37 -24.88 17.59
N ARG A 38 -25.25 -25.79 18.02
CA ARG A 38 -25.79 -25.79 19.38
C ARG A 38 -24.69 -25.87 20.43
N ARG A 39 -23.73 -26.79 20.27
CA ARG A 39 -22.60 -26.94 21.21
C ARG A 39 -21.73 -25.68 21.27
N MET A 40 -21.46 -25.04 20.12
CA MET A 40 -20.70 -23.79 20.09
C MET A 40 -21.43 -22.65 20.82
N LEU A 41 -22.73 -22.48 20.56
CA LEU A 41 -23.55 -21.46 21.21
C LEU A 41 -23.66 -21.70 22.73
N ALA A 42 -23.88 -22.95 23.13
CA ALA A 42 -23.97 -23.33 24.54
C ALA A 42 -22.62 -23.13 25.26
N GLY A 43 -21.52 -23.60 24.65
CA GLY A 43 -20.18 -23.43 25.20
C GLY A 43 -19.82 -21.96 25.41
N ALA A 44 -20.05 -21.11 24.41
CA ALA A 44 -19.77 -19.68 24.52
C ALA A 44 -20.60 -18.98 25.62
N ALA A 45 -21.89 -19.32 25.72
CA ALA A 45 -22.76 -18.68 26.70
C ALA A 45 -22.50 -19.18 28.12
N LEU A 46 -22.23 -20.48 28.32
CA LEU A 46 -21.88 -21.03 29.63
C LEU A 46 -20.59 -20.42 30.15
N GLU A 47 -19.55 -20.37 29.31
CA GLU A 47 -18.27 -19.74 29.64
C GLU A 47 -18.44 -18.27 30.07
N ALA A 48 -19.26 -17.51 29.33
CA ALA A 48 -19.57 -16.13 29.66
C ALA A 48 -20.32 -16.00 30.99
N CYS A 49 -21.28 -16.90 31.25
CA CYS A 49 -22.09 -16.87 32.47
C CYS A 49 -21.29 -17.31 33.69
N GLU A 50 -20.43 -18.31 33.57
CA GLU A 50 -19.55 -18.78 34.65
C GLU A 50 -18.64 -17.66 35.13
N GLU A 51 -18.03 -16.92 34.20
CA GLU A 51 -17.16 -15.80 34.55
C GLU A 51 -17.91 -14.57 35.03
N LEU A 52 -19.12 -14.33 34.53
CA LEU A 52 -20.01 -13.32 35.12
C LEU A 52 -20.40 -13.67 36.56
N ILE A 53 -20.67 -14.93 36.88
CA ILE A 53 -20.98 -15.39 38.24
C ILE A 53 -19.75 -15.22 39.13
N ARG A 54 -18.58 -15.65 38.65
CA ARG A 54 -17.29 -15.47 39.35
C ARG A 54 -17.01 -13.99 39.64
N ALA A 55 -17.06 -13.15 38.63
CA ALA A 55 -16.81 -11.71 38.76
C ALA A 55 -17.90 -11.01 39.60
N SER A 56 -19.14 -11.50 39.60
CA SER A 56 -20.21 -10.96 40.46
C SER A 56 -19.97 -11.30 41.93
N ALA A 57 -19.39 -12.46 42.23
CA ALA A 57 -19.01 -12.85 43.58
C ALA A 57 -17.87 -11.98 44.14
N GLU A 58 -16.93 -11.53 43.30
CA GLU A 58 -15.83 -10.63 43.72
C GLU A 58 -16.32 -9.27 44.23
N VAL A 59 -17.47 -8.80 43.76
CA VAL A 59 -18.06 -7.49 44.12
C VAL A 59 -19.38 -7.59 44.89
N ASP A 60 -19.74 -8.79 45.37
CA ASP A 60 -21.01 -9.12 46.04
C ASP A 60 -22.25 -8.54 45.31
N CYS A 61 -22.26 -8.70 43.98
CA CYS A 61 -23.34 -8.20 43.13
C CYS A 61 -24.39 -9.28 42.86
N GLN A 62 -25.48 -9.25 43.62
CA GLN A 62 -26.61 -10.19 43.48
C GLN A 62 -27.60 -9.84 42.35
N SER A 63 -27.22 -8.93 41.44
CA SER A 63 -28.12 -8.50 40.36
C SER A 63 -28.18 -9.58 39.27
N PRO A 64 -29.37 -9.99 38.79
CA PRO A 64 -29.48 -10.98 37.73
C PRO A 64 -28.89 -10.44 36.42
N PHE A 65 -28.29 -11.32 35.63
CA PHE A 65 -27.88 -11.02 34.27
C PHE A 65 -28.95 -11.48 33.28
N ARG A 66 -29.17 -10.69 32.23
CA ARG A 66 -30.20 -10.95 31.22
C ARG A 66 -29.58 -11.56 29.98
N LEU A 67 -29.81 -12.85 29.77
CA LEU A 67 -29.41 -13.59 28.56
C LEU A 67 -30.48 -13.45 27.48
N GLY A 68 -30.22 -12.65 26.46
CA GLY A 68 -30.98 -12.56 25.22
C GLY A 68 -30.41 -13.45 24.12
N LEU A 69 -31.24 -14.25 23.48
CA LEU A 69 -30.94 -15.01 22.27
C LEU A 69 -31.79 -14.46 21.13
N GLU A 70 -31.20 -14.01 20.04
CA GLU A 70 -31.91 -13.45 18.89
C GLU A 70 -31.40 -14.07 17.58
N PHE A 71 -32.31 -14.49 16.70
CA PHE A 71 -31.96 -14.99 15.36
C PHE A 71 -32.41 -14.01 14.28
N LYS A 72 -31.43 -13.43 13.56
CA LYS A 72 -31.62 -12.48 12.46
C LYS A 72 -31.12 -13.06 11.15
N GLY A 73 -31.98 -13.83 10.49
CA GLY A 73 -31.75 -14.34 9.12
C GLY A 73 -30.63 -15.38 9.05
N GLU A 74 -29.39 -14.93 9.20
CA GLU A 74 -28.17 -15.75 9.17
C GLU A 74 -27.32 -15.57 10.43
N ALA A 75 -27.71 -14.71 11.37
CA ALA A 75 -26.94 -14.42 12.58
C ALA A 75 -27.71 -14.84 13.83
N VAL A 76 -27.05 -15.64 14.67
CA VAL A 76 -27.41 -15.90 16.06
C VAL A 76 -26.68 -14.88 16.93
N ILE A 77 -27.44 -14.09 17.67
CA ILE A 77 -26.94 -13.08 18.58
C ILE A 77 -27.24 -13.56 19.99
N ILE A 78 -26.20 -13.66 20.82
CA ILE A 78 -26.32 -13.85 22.26
C ILE A 78 -25.94 -12.53 22.93
N GLU A 79 -26.85 -11.94 23.68
CA GLU A 79 -26.60 -10.74 24.47
C GLU A 79 -26.71 -11.10 25.95
N ILE A 80 -25.74 -10.70 26.75
CA ILE A 80 -25.81 -10.80 28.20
C ILE A 80 -25.71 -9.39 28.76
N GLU A 81 -26.82 -8.88 29.28
CA GLU A 81 -26.82 -7.62 30.02
C GLU A 81 -26.51 -7.90 31.49
N TYR A 82 -25.57 -7.16 32.07
CA TYR A 82 -25.17 -7.30 33.47
C TYR A 82 -24.90 -5.94 34.12
N ASP A 83 -24.85 -5.93 35.45
CA ASP A 83 -24.68 -4.72 36.24
C ASP A 83 -23.27 -4.13 36.03
N HIS A 84 -23.19 -2.80 35.87
CA HIS A 84 -21.92 -2.07 35.76
C HIS A 84 -20.94 -2.26 36.93
N ARG A 85 -21.40 -2.74 38.08
CA ARG A 85 -20.56 -3.10 39.24
C ARG A 85 -19.71 -4.33 39.01
N VAL A 86 -20.14 -5.24 38.12
CA VAL A 86 -19.38 -6.45 37.80
C VAL A 86 -18.18 -6.04 36.93
N PRO A 87 -16.92 -6.31 37.34
CA PRO A 87 -15.70 -5.81 36.70
C PRO A 87 -15.32 -6.58 35.42
N LEU A 88 -16.31 -7.05 34.66
CA LEU A 88 -16.12 -7.83 33.45
C LEU A 88 -15.99 -6.88 32.25
N ASN A 89 -14.83 -6.26 32.07
CA ASN A 89 -14.54 -5.36 30.94
C ASN A 89 -13.18 -5.70 30.31
N PRO A 90 -13.11 -6.25 29.10
CA PRO A 90 -11.85 -6.67 28.48
C PRO A 90 -10.95 -5.51 28.05
N HIS A 91 -11.44 -4.27 28.11
CA HIS A 91 -10.61 -3.08 27.91
C HIS A 91 -9.82 -2.68 29.17
N GLN A 92 -10.04 -3.37 30.29
CA GLN A 92 -9.36 -3.14 31.58
C GLN A 92 -8.53 -4.35 32.05
N VAL A 93 -8.50 -5.45 31.29
CA VAL A 93 -7.65 -6.61 31.57
C VAL A 93 -6.41 -6.50 30.69
N ASP A 94 -5.22 -6.62 31.28
CA ASP A 94 -3.96 -6.51 30.54
C ASP A 94 -3.88 -7.54 29.40
N ALA A 95 -3.15 -7.22 28.33
CA ALA A 95 -3.10 -8.05 27.13
C ALA A 95 -2.44 -9.41 27.42
N TYR A 96 -3.24 -10.48 27.37
CA TYR A 96 -2.80 -11.86 27.54
C TYR A 96 -2.10 -12.41 26.28
N GLU A 97 -0.90 -12.99 26.43
CA GLU A 97 -0.20 -13.75 25.39
C GLU A 97 -0.39 -15.27 25.58
N VAL A 98 -0.77 -15.99 24.51
CA VAL A 98 -0.99 -17.44 24.57
C VAL A 98 0.34 -18.14 24.91
N PRO A 99 0.42 -18.91 26.01
CA PRO A 99 1.63 -19.62 26.36
C PRO A 99 1.92 -20.76 25.38
N ASP A 100 3.20 -20.98 25.10
CA ASP A 100 3.65 -22.14 24.32
C ASP A 100 3.21 -23.46 24.99
N PRO A 101 3.07 -24.56 24.23
CA PRO A 101 2.54 -25.85 24.72
C PRO A 101 3.34 -26.52 25.87
N GLY A 102 4.42 -25.91 26.34
CA GLY A 102 5.26 -26.36 27.45
C GLY A 102 5.34 -25.40 28.63
N THR A 103 4.57 -24.30 28.64
CA THR A 103 4.56 -23.34 29.75
C THR A 103 3.83 -23.92 30.96
N ASN A 104 4.40 -23.73 32.15
CA ASN A 104 3.84 -24.22 33.40
C ASN A 104 2.50 -23.49 33.68
N LEU A 105 1.41 -24.24 33.90
CA LEU A 105 0.04 -23.70 34.00
C LEU A 105 -0.17 -22.71 35.16
N ASP A 106 0.75 -22.70 36.13
CA ASP A 106 0.74 -21.79 37.28
C ASP A 106 1.12 -20.34 36.94
N GLU A 107 1.65 -20.07 35.73
CA GLU A 107 2.00 -18.71 35.23
C GLU A 107 0.95 -18.11 34.28
N VAL A 108 -0.17 -18.79 34.06
CA VAL A 108 -1.25 -18.35 33.15
C VAL A 108 -2.15 -17.33 33.85
N ASP A 109 -2.34 -16.15 33.26
CA ASP A 109 -3.40 -15.23 33.69
C ASP A 109 -4.78 -15.82 33.37
N VAL A 110 -5.29 -16.60 34.33
CA VAL A 110 -6.58 -17.30 34.26
C VAL A 110 -7.75 -16.33 34.02
N GLY A 111 -7.59 -15.04 34.33
CA GLY A 111 -8.66 -14.03 34.25
C GLY A 111 -9.13 -13.69 32.83
N ALA A 112 -8.35 -14.04 31.79
CA ALA A 112 -8.66 -13.74 30.39
C ALA A 112 -8.98 -14.99 29.52
N LEU A 113 -8.82 -16.20 30.07
CA LEU A 113 -8.95 -17.46 29.34
C LEU A 113 -10.35 -17.67 28.75
N TRP A 114 -11.37 -17.30 29.52
CA TRP A 114 -12.78 -17.41 29.14
C TRP A 114 -13.13 -16.62 27.89
N LEU A 115 -12.54 -15.43 27.72
CA LEU A 115 -12.77 -14.59 26.55
C LEU A 115 -12.18 -15.24 25.30
N HIS A 116 -11.05 -15.95 25.45
CA HIS A 116 -10.45 -16.73 24.37
C HIS A 116 -11.36 -17.90 23.97
N MET A 117 -11.89 -18.65 24.96
CA MET A 117 -12.83 -19.74 24.71
C MET A 117 -14.10 -19.27 24.01
N ILE A 118 -14.67 -18.14 24.41
CA ILE A 118 -15.82 -17.53 23.71
C ILE A 118 -15.45 -17.13 22.28
N LYS A 119 -14.29 -16.50 22.06
CA LYS A 119 -13.81 -16.11 20.72
C LYS A 119 -13.52 -17.32 19.83
N HIS A 120 -13.20 -18.47 20.40
CA HIS A 120 -13.06 -19.72 19.65
C HIS A 120 -14.41 -20.17 19.08
N PHE A 121 -15.49 -20.01 19.85
CA PHE A 121 -16.82 -20.44 19.45
C PHE A 121 -17.61 -19.40 18.66
N MET A 122 -17.36 -18.10 18.85
CA MET A 122 -18.16 -16.99 18.30
C MET A 122 -17.43 -16.20 17.22
N ASP A 123 -18.14 -15.77 16.17
CA ASP A 123 -17.53 -15.07 15.03
C ASP A 123 -17.23 -13.59 15.36
N ARG A 124 -18.02 -12.97 16.25
CA ARG A 124 -17.75 -11.64 16.80
C ARG A 124 -18.17 -11.56 18.27
N VAL A 125 -17.40 -10.82 19.07
CA VAL A 125 -17.68 -10.55 20.48
C VAL A 125 -17.47 -9.06 20.73
N PHE A 126 -18.47 -8.39 21.31
CA PHE A 126 -18.46 -6.96 21.60
C PHE A 126 -18.86 -6.71 23.04
N PHE A 127 -18.30 -5.66 23.61
CA PHE A 127 -18.74 -5.08 24.87
C PHE A 127 -19.31 -3.71 24.60
N ARG A 128 -20.49 -3.44 25.15
CA ARG A 128 -21.13 -2.14 25.07
C ARG A 128 -21.45 -1.65 26.48
N VAL A 129 -21.30 -0.34 26.64
CA VAL A 129 -21.67 0.38 27.84
C VAL A 129 -22.98 1.12 27.56
N GLU A 130 -24.06 0.75 28.24
CA GLU A 130 -25.38 1.38 28.11
C GLU A 130 -25.82 1.90 29.49
N GLY A 131 -25.38 3.11 29.84
CA GLY A 131 -25.70 3.73 31.13
C GLY A 131 -25.16 2.94 32.32
N SER A 132 -26.04 2.48 33.21
CA SER A 132 -25.72 1.65 34.37
C SER A 132 -25.67 0.14 34.07
N ARG A 133 -25.80 -0.25 32.79
CA ARG A 133 -25.70 -1.64 32.34
C ARG A 133 -24.53 -1.84 31.39
N ARG A 134 -23.95 -3.02 31.47
CA ARG A 134 -22.95 -3.53 30.52
C ARG A 134 -23.60 -4.59 29.68
N VAL A 135 -23.22 -4.67 28.41
CA VAL A 135 -23.75 -5.65 27.48
C VAL A 135 -22.61 -6.40 26.83
N LEU A 136 -22.53 -7.71 27.06
CA LEU A 136 -21.72 -8.63 26.28
C LEU A 136 -22.56 -9.13 25.12
N ARG A 137 -22.18 -8.77 23.89
CA ARG A 137 -22.85 -9.21 22.67
C ARG A 137 -21.94 -10.14 21.89
N MET A 138 -22.38 -11.38 21.70
CA MET A 138 -21.72 -12.41 20.92
C MET A 138 -22.55 -12.70 19.67
N ILE A 139 -21.90 -12.83 18.52
CA ILE A 139 -22.55 -13.09 17.24
C ILE A 139 -21.93 -14.31 16.60
N LYS A 140 -22.77 -15.28 16.23
CA LYS A 140 -22.40 -16.46 15.47
C LYS A 140 -23.27 -16.55 14.23
N TYR A 141 -22.68 -16.63 13.06
CA TYR A 141 -23.48 -16.79 11.85
C TYR A 141 -23.89 -18.26 11.70
N SER A 142 -25.20 -18.51 11.58
CA SER A 142 -25.77 -19.83 11.36
C SER A 142 -25.35 -20.31 9.97
N ARG A 143 -24.68 -21.46 9.91
CA ARG A 143 -24.19 -22.09 8.67
C ARG A 143 -24.92 -23.43 8.49
N GLU A 144 -25.23 -23.80 7.26
CA GLU A 144 -25.76 -25.13 6.94
C GLU A 144 -24.70 -26.21 7.22
N GLU A 145 -25.15 -27.37 7.70
CA GLU A 145 -24.30 -28.53 7.99
C GLU A 145 -23.55 -28.96 6.71
N GLY A 146 -22.21 -29.04 6.78
CA GLY A 146 -21.33 -29.37 5.64
C GLY A 146 -20.65 -28.18 4.94
N ARG A 147 -20.81 -26.94 5.42
CA ARG A 147 -20.15 -25.73 4.85
C ARG A 147 -19.34 -24.91 5.87
N GLU A 148 -18.77 -25.55 6.89
CA GLU A 148 -18.03 -24.87 7.97
C GLU A 148 -16.74 -24.16 7.53
N HIS A 149 -16.30 -24.35 6.27
CA HIS A 149 -15.13 -23.71 5.66
C HIS A 149 -15.43 -22.60 4.64
N ARG A 150 -16.65 -22.04 4.59
CA ARG A 150 -16.91 -20.86 3.74
C ARG A 150 -16.52 -19.57 4.47
N ALA A 151 -15.47 -18.93 3.96
CA ALA A 151 -14.81 -17.74 4.50
C ALA A 151 -15.78 -16.62 4.91
N TRP A 152 -15.68 -16.13 6.15
CA TRP A 152 -16.37 -14.96 6.73
C TRP A 152 -16.39 -13.72 5.82
N VAL A 153 -15.40 -13.61 4.95
CA VAL A 153 -15.27 -12.58 3.91
C VAL A 153 -16.51 -12.51 3.02
N MET A 154 -17.22 -13.62 2.79
CA MET A 154 -18.39 -13.68 1.91
C MET A 154 -19.57 -12.83 2.40
N ALA A 155 -19.69 -12.56 3.70
CA ALA A 155 -20.76 -11.71 4.23
C ALA A 155 -20.42 -10.20 4.20
N LEU A 156 -19.17 -9.83 3.88
CA LEU A 156 -18.77 -8.43 3.81
C LEU A 156 -19.40 -7.74 2.61
N ARG A 157 -19.58 -6.42 2.75
CA ARG A 157 -19.95 -5.50 1.66
C ARG A 157 -18.82 -4.49 1.45
N PRO A 158 -17.69 -4.90 0.85
CA PRO A 158 -16.54 -4.02 0.72
C PRO A 158 -16.84 -2.95 -0.32
N ARG A 159 -16.34 -1.75 -0.06
CA ARG A 159 -16.38 -0.64 -1.01
C ARG A 159 -14.99 -0.26 -1.43
N LEU A 160 -14.78 -0.05 -2.72
CA LEU A 160 -13.53 0.54 -3.21
C LEU A 160 -13.41 2.02 -2.80
N LYS A 161 -12.19 2.42 -2.43
CA LYS A 161 -11.88 3.81 -2.12
C LYS A 161 -12.09 4.70 -3.35
N LYS A 162 -12.60 5.91 -3.15
CA LYS A 162 -12.76 6.89 -4.24
C LYS A 162 -11.38 7.33 -4.76
N GLY A 163 -11.26 7.48 -6.08
CA GLY A 163 -10.04 7.94 -6.76
C GLY A 163 -9.02 6.85 -7.11
N LEU A 164 -9.38 5.57 -6.99
CA LEU A 164 -8.59 4.47 -7.56
C LEU A 164 -8.72 4.45 -9.08
N ILE A 165 -7.65 4.13 -9.81
CA ILE A 165 -7.74 3.89 -11.26
C ILE A 165 -7.85 2.39 -11.54
N LEU A 166 -8.76 2.06 -12.44
CA LEU A 166 -8.96 0.74 -12.99
C LEU A 166 -8.49 0.71 -14.45
N HIS A 167 -7.39 0.02 -14.75
CA HIS A 167 -6.86 -0.14 -16.11
C HIS A 167 -7.20 -1.52 -16.67
N LEU A 168 -8.04 -1.59 -17.70
CA LEU A 168 -8.49 -2.84 -18.30
C LEU A 168 -7.60 -3.23 -19.49
N SER A 169 -7.23 -4.51 -19.59
CA SER A 169 -6.38 -5.00 -20.70
C SER A 169 -7.04 -4.83 -22.07
N ASP A 170 -8.33 -5.16 -22.20
CA ASP A 170 -9.15 -4.91 -23.40
C ASP A 170 -10.61 -4.63 -23.00
N PRO A 171 -11.11 -3.39 -23.12
CA PRO A 171 -12.48 -3.04 -22.74
C PRO A 171 -13.57 -3.82 -23.50
N LYS A 172 -13.26 -4.38 -24.67
CA LYS A 172 -14.21 -5.11 -25.53
C LYS A 172 -14.31 -6.60 -25.19
N THR A 173 -13.35 -7.13 -24.45
CA THR A 173 -13.44 -8.52 -23.96
C THR A 173 -14.47 -8.60 -22.82
N LEU A 174 -15.20 -9.71 -22.75
CA LEU A 174 -16.25 -9.91 -21.74
C LEU A 174 -15.65 -9.90 -20.31
N HIS A 175 -14.44 -10.44 -20.16
CA HIS A 175 -13.75 -10.57 -18.88
C HIS A 175 -12.28 -10.13 -18.99
N PRO A 176 -12.02 -8.81 -19.03
CA PRO A 176 -10.66 -8.29 -19.12
C PRO A 176 -9.91 -8.49 -17.81
N SER A 177 -8.60 -8.75 -17.90
CA SER A 177 -7.69 -8.55 -16.78
C SER A 177 -7.59 -7.04 -16.47
N CYS A 178 -7.23 -6.70 -15.24
CA CYS A 178 -7.16 -5.31 -14.78
C CYS A 178 -5.88 -5.03 -14.00
N VAL A 179 -5.41 -3.79 -14.07
CA VAL A 179 -4.45 -3.24 -13.13
C VAL A 179 -5.13 -2.14 -12.32
N LEU A 180 -5.29 -2.38 -11.02
CA LEU A 180 -5.87 -1.43 -10.06
C LEU A 180 -4.75 -0.63 -9.40
N GLN A 181 -4.85 0.70 -9.44
CA GLN A 181 -3.83 1.61 -8.94
C GLN A 181 -4.38 2.59 -7.91
N ASN A 182 -3.68 2.72 -6.80
CA ASN A 182 -3.92 3.70 -5.76
C ASN A 182 -3.11 4.97 -6.07
N PRO A 183 -3.66 6.19 -5.91
CA PRO A 183 -2.89 7.43 -5.96
C PRO A 183 -1.63 7.44 -5.08
N GLY A 184 -1.61 6.65 -3.99
CA GLY A 184 -0.43 6.44 -3.15
C GLY A 184 0.68 5.55 -3.76
N GLY A 185 0.55 5.14 -5.02
CA GLY A 185 1.56 4.38 -5.77
C GLY A 185 1.50 2.85 -5.64
N ALA A 186 0.54 2.30 -4.90
CA ALA A 186 0.32 0.86 -4.85
C ALA A 186 -0.41 0.40 -6.12
N VAL A 187 0.10 -0.68 -6.74
CA VAL A 187 -0.43 -1.27 -7.98
C VAL A 187 -0.72 -2.74 -7.74
N LEU A 188 -1.94 -3.19 -8.07
CA LEU A 188 -2.36 -4.60 -8.03
C LEU A 188 -2.78 -5.04 -9.43
N LYS A 189 -2.13 -6.09 -9.95
CA LYS A 189 -2.52 -6.73 -11.21
C LYS A 189 -3.46 -7.89 -10.89
N LEU A 190 -4.62 -7.87 -11.52
CA LEU A 190 -5.73 -8.77 -11.28
C LEU A 190 -6.10 -9.49 -12.57
N GLY A 191 -6.32 -10.79 -12.49
CA GLY A 191 -6.86 -11.58 -13.60
C GLY A 191 -8.32 -11.25 -13.90
N PRO A 192 -8.92 -11.94 -14.88
CA PRO A 192 -10.35 -11.79 -15.21
C PRO A 192 -11.27 -11.96 -14.00
N SER A 193 -11.03 -12.97 -13.16
CA SER A 193 -11.81 -13.23 -11.94
C SER A 193 -11.69 -12.11 -10.91
N GLY A 194 -10.47 -11.64 -10.62
CA GLY A 194 -10.28 -10.51 -9.70
C GLY A 194 -10.92 -9.22 -10.24
N THR A 195 -10.87 -8.99 -11.55
CA THR A 195 -11.47 -7.81 -12.20
C THR A 195 -12.99 -7.83 -12.11
N PHE A 196 -13.58 -9.01 -12.25
CA PHE A 196 -15.01 -9.19 -12.08
C PHE A 196 -15.48 -8.80 -10.67
N VAL A 197 -14.74 -9.25 -9.65
CA VAL A 197 -15.06 -9.02 -8.25
C VAL A 197 -14.94 -7.55 -7.88
N ILE A 198 -13.80 -6.90 -8.19
CA ILE A 198 -13.57 -5.49 -7.83
C ILE A 198 -14.59 -4.53 -8.44
N ARG A 199 -15.12 -4.82 -9.64
CA ARG A 199 -16.13 -3.99 -10.29
C ARG A 199 -17.46 -3.97 -9.55
N ARG A 200 -17.72 -4.99 -8.73
CA ARG A 200 -18.95 -5.13 -7.94
C ARG A 200 -18.74 -4.79 -6.45
N LEU A 201 -17.57 -4.28 -6.07
CA LEU A 201 -17.28 -3.78 -4.72
C LEU A 201 -17.80 -2.35 -4.52
N ASP A 202 -19.12 -2.21 -4.48
CA ASP A 202 -19.87 -0.96 -4.35
C ASP A 202 -20.13 -0.55 -2.88
N GLY A 203 -20.02 -1.50 -1.94
CA GLY A 203 -20.36 -1.32 -0.53
C GLY A 203 -21.80 -1.74 -0.17
N GLU A 204 -22.57 -2.22 -1.14
CA GLU A 204 -23.96 -2.66 -0.97
C GLU A 204 -24.11 -4.16 -1.23
N THR A 205 -23.40 -4.68 -2.22
CA THR A 205 -23.42 -6.09 -2.64
C THR A 205 -22.50 -6.92 -1.73
N THR A 206 -22.95 -8.10 -1.29
CA THR A 206 -22.11 -8.98 -0.47
C THR A 206 -21.07 -9.72 -1.33
N LEU A 207 -19.92 -10.05 -0.75
CA LEU A 207 -18.92 -10.88 -1.44
C LEU A 207 -19.46 -12.26 -1.81
N HIS A 208 -20.47 -12.77 -1.11
CA HIS A 208 -21.20 -13.99 -1.44
C HIS A 208 -21.97 -13.84 -2.75
N ASP A 209 -22.76 -12.77 -2.89
CA ASP A 209 -23.54 -12.50 -4.10
C ASP A 209 -22.61 -12.27 -5.30
N ILE A 210 -21.51 -11.55 -5.08
CA ILE A 210 -20.46 -11.35 -6.09
C ILE A 210 -19.81 -12.68 -6.46
N TYR A 211 -19.58 -13.57 -5.49
CA TYR A 211 -19.04 -14.90 -5.72
C TYR A 211 -20.00 -15.79 -6.50
N MET A 212 -21.30 -15.80 -6.17
CA MET A 212 -22.32 -16.53 -6.94
C MET A 212 -22.40 -16.02 -8.38
N ALA A 213 -22.46 -14.70 -8.57
CA ALA A 213 -22.43 -14.09 -9.91
C ALA A 213 -21.15 -14.42 -10.68
N HIS A 214 -20.02 -14.57 -9.97
CA HIS A 214 -18.76 -14.98 -10.57
C HIS A 214 -18.80 -16.45 -11.03
N VAL A 215 -19.36 -17.34 -10.21
CA VAL A 215 -19.54 -18.75 -10.55
C VAL A 215 -20.42 -18.92 -11.79
N ASP A 216 -21.50 -18.13 -11.88
CA ASP A 216 -22.44 -18.19 -13.00
C ASP A 216 -21.85 -17.67 -14.32
N GLU A 217 -21.05 -16.59 -14.27
CA GLU A 217 -20.49 -15.96 -15.48
C GLU A 217 -19.12 -16.51 -15.91
N LEU A 218 -18.25 -16.84 -14.95
CA LEU A 218 -16.81 -17.12 -15.18
C LEU A 218 -16.37 -18.50 -14.69
N GLY A 219 -17.23 -19.23 -13.97
CA GLY A 219 -16.95 -20.54 -13.43
C GLY A 219 -16.41 -20.54 -12.00
N LEU A 220 -16.10 -21.73 -11.49
CA LEU A 220 -15.75 -21.93 -10.08
C LEU A 220 -14.40 -21.31 -9.72
N VAL A 221 -14.40 -20.52 -8.64
CA VAL A 221 -13.19 -20.03 -7.97
C VAL A 221 -13.19 -20.50 -6.52
N SER A 222 -12.00 -20.72 -5.96
CA SER A 222 -11.88 -21.15 -4.57
C SER A 222 -12.28 -20.01 -3.61
N PRO A 223 -13.02 -20.26 -2.52
CA PRO A 223 -13.35 -19.23 -1.53
C PRO A 223 -12.12 -18.56 -0.90
N SER A 224 -10.98 -19.27 -0.85
CA SER A 224 -9.68 -18.75 -0.42
C SER A 224 -9.14 -17.66 -1.35
N GLU A 225 -9.31 -17.79 -2.67
CA GLU A 225 -8.86 -16.77 -3.63
C GLU A 225 -9.63 -15.44 -3.46
N MET A 226 -10.91 -15.50 -3.10
CA MET A 226 -11.71 -14.30 -2.77
C MET A 226 -11.21 -13.62 -1.50
N MET A 227 -10.78 -14.40 -0.51
CA MET A 227 -10.19 -13.90 0.72
C MET A 227 -8.82 -13.27 0.49
N GLU A 228 -7.93 -13.93 -0.27
CA GLU A 228 -6.63 -13.37 -0.65
C GLU A 228 -6.74 -12.06 -1.44
N LEU A 229 -7.75 -11.96 -2.32
CA LEU A 229 -8.04 -10.74 -3.05
C LEU A 229 -8.48 -9.61 -2.11
N TYR A 230 -9.39 -9.88 -1.18
CA TYR A 230 -9.84 -8.91 -0.19
C TYR A 230 -8.66 -8.41 0.67
N GLU A 231 -7.85 -9.32 1.21
CA GLU A 231 -6.69 -8.96 2.03
C GLU A 231 -5.65 -8.16 1.25
N SER A 232 -5.45 -8.49 -0.04
CA SER A 232 -4.56 -7.74 -0.92
C SER A 232 -5.02 -6.30 -1.15
N LEU A 233 -6.33 -6.09 -1.33
CA LEU A 233 -6.94 -4.76 -1.48
C LEU A 233 -6.84 -3.95 -0.18
N GLU A 234 -7.09 -4.58 0.97
CA GLU A 234 -6.97 -3.96 2.28
C GLU A 234 -5.52 -3.55 2.58
N ALA A 235 -4.56 -4.47 2.36
CA ALA A 235 -3.14 -4.21 2.55
C ALA A 235 -2.60 -3.09 1.64
N ALA A 236 -3.19 -2.93 0.45
CA ALA A 236 -2.89 -1.86 -0.50
C ALA A 236 -3.65 -0.55 -0.23
N ASN A 237 -4.46 -0.48 0.85
CA ASN A 237 -5.28 0.66 1.24
C ASN A 237 -6.23 1.11 0.11
N MET A 238 -6.80 0.14 -0.60
CA MET A 238 -7.72 0.33 -1.72
C MET A 238 -9.20 0.13 -1.32
N LEU A 239 -9.48 -0.33 -0.09
CA LEU A 239 -10.82 -0.38 0.46
C LEU A 239 -11.16 0.91 1.21
N ALA A 240 -12.41 1.35 1.12
CA ALA A 240 -12.94 2.46 1.89
C ALA A 240 -13.25 1.98 3.32
N ASP A 241 -12.86 2.78 4.32
CA ASP A 241 -13.14 2.56 5.73
C ASP A 241 -14.10 3.67 6.20
N PRO A 242 -15.41 3.34 6.39
CA PRO A 242 -16.45 4.33 6.69
C PRO A 242 -16.17 5.15 7.96
N ASP A 243 -15.54 4.55 8.97
CA ASP A 243 -15.30 5.19 10.26
C ASP A 243 -14.06 6.12 10.23
N ARG A 244 -13.13 5.89 9.31
CA ARG A 244 -11.90 6.69 9.16
C ARG A 244 -12.09 8.03 8.44
N GLU A 245 -13.04 8.14 7.51
CA GLU A 245 -13.23 9.38 6.75
C GLU A 245 -13.83 10.52 7.59
N ALA A 246 -14.53 10.19 8.69
CA ALA A 246 -15.21 11.15 9.54
C ALA A 246 -14.29 11.91 10.53
N GLN A 247 -13.20 11.32 11.00
CA GLN A 247 -12.45 11.81 12.19
C GLN A 247 -11.15 12.60 11.92
N GLY A 248 -10.86 13.04 10.69
CA GLY A 248 -9.62 13.78 10.40
C GLY A 248 -9.64 15.25 10.84
N SER A 249 -8.69 15.72 11.66
CA SER A 249 -8.47 17.15 11.98
C SER A 249 -8.37 18.03 10.71
N ARG A 250 -9.01 19.21 10.71
CA ARG A 250 -9.09 20.16 9.57
C ARG A 250 -7.72 20.56 9.02
N TRP A 251 -6.73 20.72 9.91
CA TRP A 251 -5.33 21.03 9.56
C TRP A 251 -4.62 19.86 8.86
N LYS A 252 -4.86 18.62 9.31
CA LYS A 252 -4.36 17.41 8.63
C LYS A 252 -4.99 17.24 7.24
N ARG A 253 -6.24 17.67 7.05
CA ARG A 253 -6.89 17.70 5.72
C ARG A 253 -6.27 18.74 4.80
N LEU A 254 -5.93 19.93 5.30
CA LEU A 254 -5.34 21.00 4.50
C LEU A 254 -3.91 20.66 4.04
N ILE A 255 -3.06 20.22 4.97
CA ILE A 255 -1.70 19.75 4.67
C ILE A 255 -1.75 18.52 3.77
N GLY A 256 -2.69 17.60 4.01
CA GLY A 256 -2.93 16.45 3.15
C GLY A 256 -3.36 16.82 1.73
N ARG A 257 -4.06 17.94 1.52
CA ARG A 257 -4.43 18.42 0.18
C ARG A 257 -3.24 19.02 -0.57
N ILE A 258 -2.33 19.71 0.11
CA ILE A 258 -1.13 20.28 -0.52
C ILE A 258 -0.13 19.17 -0.85
N ILE A 259 0.08 18.22 0.06
CA ILE A 259 1.01 17.10 -0.13
C ILE A 259 0.49 16.09 -1.18
N ASN A 260 -0.84 15.94 -1.32
CA ASN A 260 -1.45 15.10 -2.35
C ASN A 260 -2.08 15.92 -3.47
N LEU A 261 -1.53 17.10 -3.77
CA LEU A 261 -2.01 17.91 -4.89
C LEU A 261 -1.70 17.15 -6.18
N ASP A 262 -2.74 16.60 -6.81
CA ASP A 262 -2.71 15.92 -8.10
C ASP A 262 -3.61 16.70 -9.06
N ILE A 263 -2.98 17.42 -9.99
CA ILE A 263 -3.65 18.15 -11.06
C ILE A 263 -3.60 17.25 -12.29
N SER A 264 -4.64 16.44 -12.45
CA SER A 264 -4.84 15.61 -13.65
C SER A 264 -5.40 16.46 -14.79
N ILE A 265 -4.81 16.35 -15.97
CA ILE A 265 -5.29 17.00 -17.19
C ILE A 265 -6.51 16.22 -17.71
N PRO A 266 -7.67 16.87 -17.92
CA PRO A 266 -8.83 16.22 -18.53
C PRO A 266 -8.50 15.67 -19.92
N HIS A 267 -9.09 14.54 -20.30
CA HIS A 267 -8.89 13.93 -21.63
C HIS A 267 -7.41 13.67 -21.97
N ALA A 268 -6.64 13.22 -20.97
CA ALA A 268 -5.22 12.86 -21.11
C ALA A 268 -4.96 11.95 -22.33
N ASP A 269 -5.80 10.93 -22.51
CA ASP A 269 -5.65 9.98 -23.62
C ASP A 269 -5.76 10.65 -24.99
N ASP A 270 -6.70 11.59 -25.17
CA ASP A 270 -6.91 12.31 -26.43
C ASP A 270 -5.74 13.27 -26.73
N ILE A 271 -5.16 13.88 -25.69
CA ILE A 271 -3.98 14.72 -25.82
C ILE A 271 -2.80 13.88 -26.32
N VAL A 272 -2.51 12.77 -25.65
CA VAL A 272 -1.39 11.90 -26.05
C VAL A 272 -1.65 11.25 -27.40
N THR A 273 -2.90 10.92 -27.75
CA THR A 273 -3.27 10.45 -29.09
C THR A 273 -2.92 11.48 -30.16
N ARG A 274 -3.26 12.76 -29.95
CA ARG A 274 -2.92 13.85 -30.88
C ARG A 274 -1.41 14.09 -30.97
N VAL A 275 -0.69 13.99 -29.86
CA VAL A 275 0.77 14.08 -29.85
C VAL A 275 1.37 12.91 -30.63
N HIS A 276 0.98 11.68 -30.34
CA HIS A 276 1.40 10.46 -31.03
C HIS A 276 1.12 10.53 -32.54
N ALA A 277 -0.05 11.00 -32.96
CA ALA A 277 -0.38 11.17 -34.36
C ALA A 277 0.62 12.09 -35.08
N ARG A 278 1.03 13.19 -34.43
CA ARG A 278 2.03 14.13 -34.97
C ARG A 278 3.44 13.58 -34.90
N THR A 279 3.77 12.80 -33.87
CA THR A 279 5.12 12.27 -33.64
C THR A 279 5.32 10.85 -34.15
N ARG A 280 4.36 10.31 -34.92
CA ARG A 280 4.42 8.94 -35.48
C ARG A 280 5.70 8.69 -36.29
N PHE A 281 6.24 9.72 -36.92
CA PHE A 281 7.50 9.64 -37.67
C PHE A 281 8.70 9.26 -36.78
N LEU A 282 8.69 9.59 -35.49
CA LEU A 282 9.78 9.26 -34.55
C LEU A 282 10.00 7.76 -34.36
N PHE A 283 9.00 6.94 -34.71
CA PHE A 283 9.08 5.49 -34.66
C PHE A 283 9.72 4.88 -35.91
N SER A 284 10.08 5.69 -36.91
CA SER A 284 10.91 5.19 -38.01
C SER A 284 12.33 4.93 -37.51
N PRO A 285 13.02 3.88 -37.99
CA PRO A 285 14.40 3.60 -37.61
C PRO A 285 15.34 4.78 -37.87
N ALA A 286 15.09 5.57 -38.93
CA ALA A 286 15.87 6.74 -39.27
C ALA A 286 15.72 7.87 -38.22
N TRP A 287 14.51 8.15 -37.76
CA TRP A 287 14.28 9.17 -36.74
C TRP A 287 14.77 8.74 -35.35
N LEU A 288 14.62 7.46 -35.01
CA LEU A 288 15.22 6.93 -33.79
C LEU A 288 16.76 7.03 -33.83
N ALA A 289 17.37 6.66 -34.96
CA ALA A 289 18.81 6.81 -35.16
C ALA A 289 19.24 8.28 -35.07
N LEU A 290 18.43 9.21 -35.60
CA LEU A 290 18.69 10.65 -35.46
C LEU A 290 18.64 11.11 -34.00
N LEU A 291 17.62 10.71 -33.22
CA LEU A 291 17.54 11.06 -31.78
C LEU A 291 18.76 10.55 -31.01
N LEU A 292 19.16 9.30 -31.27
CA LEU A 292 20.34 8.70 -30.66
C LEU A 292 21.62 9.41 -31.12
N ALA A 293 21.73 9.78 -32.40
CA ALA A 293 22.87 10.51 -32.94
C ALA A 293 22.97 11.93 -32.34
N VAL A 294 21.85 12.64 -32.18
CA VAL A 294 21.81 13.95 -31.52
C VAL A 294 22.27 13.83 -30.06
N GLY A 295 21.73 12.86 -29.31
CA GLY A 295 22.17 12.62 -27.94
C GLY A 295 23.66 12.28 -27.84
N LEU A 296 24.14 11.37 -28.70
CA LEU A 296 25.54 10.94 -28.74
C LEU A 296 26.48 12.07 -29.18
N SER A 297 26.04 12.94 -30.08
CA SER A 297 26.84 14.08 -30.56
C SER A 297 27.22 15.04 -29.42
N GLY A 298 26.43 15.08 -28.33
CA GLY A 298 26.74 15.85 -27.12
C GLY A 298 28.03 15.43 -26.42
N ALA A 299 28.54 14.22 -26.67
CA ALA A 299 29.84 13.80 -26.17
C ALA A 299 30.99 14.69 -26.69
N ILE A 300 30.84 15.29 -27.89
CA ILE A 300 31.83 16.20 -28.48
C ILE A 300 31.96 17.48 -27.65
N PRO A 301 30.89 18.31 -27.47
CA PRO A 301 30.98 19.50 -26.64
C PRO A 301 31.28 19.17 -25.17
N ALA A 302 30.79 18.05 -24.64
CA ALA A 302 31.13 17.63 -23.28
C ALA A 302 32.63 17.38 -23.09
N TRP A 303 33.29 16.78 -24.09
CA TRP A 303 34.74 16.57 -24.09
C TRP A 303 35.50 17.89 -24.26
N LEU A 304 35.12 18.70 -25.25
CA LEU A 304 35.79 19.96 -25.57
C LEU A 304 35.70 20.99 -24.43
N HIS A 305 34.56 21.01 -23.72
CA HIS A 305 34.27 21.95 -22.63
C HIS A 305 34.26 21.26 -21.26
N TYR A 306 35.01 20.16 -21.10
CA TYR A 306 35.01 19.40 -19.84
C TYR A 306 35.41 20.28 -18.64
N ALA A 307 36.36 21.20 -18.82
CA ALA A 307 36.84 22.11 -17.78
C ALA A 307 35.71 23.00 -17.24
N GLN A 308 34.90 23.57 -18.15
CA GLN A 308 33.74 24.40 -17.79
C GLN A 308 32.67 23.59 -17.04
N LEU A 309 32.41 22.36 -17.48
CA LEU A 309 31.48 21.46 -16.79
C LEU A 309 31.98 21.12 -15.38
N THR A 310 33.28 20.83 -15.21
CA THR A 310 33.88 20.56 -13.90
C THR A 310 33.89 21.80 -13.00
N ASP A 311 34.15 22.98 -13.56
CA ASP A 311 34.11 24.24 -12.81
C ASP A 311 32.70 24.54 -12.31
N MET A 312 31.67 24.26 -13.12
CA MET A 312 30.27 24.37 -12.68
C MET A 312 29.95 23.41 -11.55
N VAL A 313 30.45 22.16 -11.58
CA VAL A 313 30.25 21.18 -10.48
C VAL A 313 30.86 21.71 -9.17
N VAL A 314 32.10 22.21 -9.24
CA VAL A 314 32.85 22.67 -8.06
C VAL A 314 32.28 23.97 -7.50
N ASN A 315 31.90 24.90 -8.37
CA ASN A 315 31.51 26.26 -7.99
C ASN A 315 29.98 26.49 -7.99
N LEU A 316 29.17 25.43 -8.10
CA LEU A 316 27.70 25.55 -8.19
C LEU A 316 27.11 26.40 -7.05
N GLU A 317 27.59 26.23 -5.81
CA GLU A 317 27.13 27.01 -4.66
C GLU A 317 27.40 28.52 -4.88
N ALA A 318 28.62 28.88 -5.29
CA ALA A 318 29.00 30.27 -5.53
C ALA A 318 28.19 30.87 -6.69
N THR A 319 28.12 30.18 -7.82
CA THR A 319 27.37 30.61 -9.01
C THR A 319 25.89 30.89 -8.71
N VAL A 320 25.27 30.02 -7.90
CA VAL A 320 23.87 30.15 -7.48
C VAL A 320 23.68 31.30 -6.49
N LEU A 321 24.61 31.49 -5.54
CA LEU A 321 24.53 32.57 -4.56
C LEU A 321 24.71 33.95 -5.21
N GLU A 322 25.60 34.04 -6.20
CA GLU A 322 25.82 35.27 -6.97
C GLU A 322 24.63 35.62 -7.86
N ARG A 323 24.02 34.60 -8.51
CA ARG A 323 22.92 34.78 -9.48
C ARG A 323 21.76 33.84 -9.16
N PRO A 324 20.94 34.11 -8.13
CA PRO A 324 19.87 33.21 -7.68
C PRO A 324 18.78 32.95 -8.73
N ILE A 325 18.62 33.84 -9.70
CA ILE A 325 17.70 33.66 -10.83
C ILE A 325 18.01 32.40 -11.66
N ILE A 326 19.27 31.93 -11.65
CA ILE A 326 19.68 30.68 -12.31
C ILE A 326 18.83 29.51 -11.80
N LEU A 327 18.52 29.45 -10.50
CA LEU A 327 17.70 28.35 -9.95
C LEU A 327 16.28 28.34 -10.53
N VAL A 328 15.67 29.51 -10.72
CA VAL A 328 14.32 29.63 -11.28
C VAL A 328 14.33 29.17 -12.74
N LEU A 329 15.29 29.66 -13.53
CA LEU A 329 15.42 29.29 -14.94
C LEU A 329 15.75 27.80 -15.11
N LEU A 330 16.67 27.28 -14.30
CA LEU A 330 17.01 25.86 -14.27
C LEU A 330 15.80 25.00 -13.90
N TYR A 331 15.03 25.39 -12.88
CA TYR A 331 13.81 24.68 -12.49
C TYR A 331 12.77 24.64 -13.61
N LEU A 332 12.55 25.76 -14.32
CA LEU A 332 11.63 25.82 -15.45
C LEU A 332 12.08 24.91 -16.61
N LEU A 333 13.38 24.92 -16.95
CA LEU A 333 13.92 24.02 -17.96
C LEU A 333 13.80 22.55 -17.57
N LEU A 334 14.07 22.22 -16.30
CA LEU A 334 13.90 20.87 -15.78
C LEU A 334 12.43 20.43 -15.79
N LEU A 335 11.49 21.34 -15.49
CA LEU A 335 10.06 21.04 -15.57
C LEU A 335 9.64 20.71 -17.01
N ILE A 336 10.09 21.49 -17.99
CA ILE A 336 9.86 21.21 -19.41
C ILE A 336 10.49 19.87 -19.81
N HIS A 337 11.72 19.61 -19.37
CA HIS A 337 12.40 18.34 -19.61
C HIS A 337 11.61 17.15 -19.07
N VAL A 338 11.12 17.22 -17.83
CA VAL A 338 10.32 16.14 -17.21
C VAL A 338 9.00 15.94 -17.97
N VAL A 339 8.34 17.02 -18.41
CA VAL A 339 7.13 16.89 -19.26
C VAL A 339 7.45 16.13 -20.54
N LEU A 340 8.54 16.46 -21.22
CA LEU A 340 8.96 15.78 -22.46
C LEU A 340 9.36 14.32 -22.21
N HIS A 341 10.03 14.03 -21.10
CA HIS A 341 10.38 12.68 -20.66
C HIS A 341 9.12 11.81 -20.47
N GLU A 342 8.16 12.28 -19.68
CA GLU A 342 6.90 11.57 -19.40
C GLU A 342 6.04 11.40 -20.66
N LEU A 343 6.02 12.42 -21.53
CA LEU A 343 5.39 12.30 -22.85
C LEU A 343 6.09 11.26 -23.73
N GLY A 344 7.43 11.10 -23.61
CA GLY A 344 8.18 10.04 -24.26
C GLY A 344 7.63 8.65 -23.91
N HIS A 345 7.44 8.37 -22.62
CA HIS A 345 6.81 7.13 -22.17
C HIS A 345 5.38 6.98 -22.72
N GLY A 346 4.57 8.04 -22.62
CA GLY A 346 3.18 8.04 -23.07
C GLY A 346 3.02 7.79 -24.57
N VAL A 347 3.85 8.44 -25.39
CA VAL A 347 3.82 8.33 -26.86
C VAL A 347 4.25 6.93 -27.30
N VAL A 348 5.26 6.33 -26.67
CA VAL A 348 5.65 4.93 -26.97
C VAL A 348 4.58 3.94 -26.50
N CYS A 349 3.98 4.16 -25.33
CA CYS A 349 2.85 3.34 -24.86
C CYS A 349 1.67 3.40 -25.85
N LYS A 350 1.33 4.59 -26.34
CA LYS A 350 0.25 4.80 -27.31
C LYS A 350 0.55 4.14 -28.66
N HIS A 351 1.81 4.15 -29.10
CA HIS A 351 2.23 3.48 -30.33
C HIS A 351 1.96 1.98 -30.34
N TYR A 352 2.09 1.32 -29.18
CA TYR A 352 1.78 -0.10 -29.03
C TYR A 352 0.32 -0.37 -28.65
N GLY A 353 -0.55 0.65 -28.68
CA GLY A 353 -1.99 0.52 -28.43
C GLY A 353 -2.41 0.68 -26.96
N GLY A 354 -1.51 1.12 -26.08
CA GLY A 354 -1.84 1.40 -24.67
C GLY A 354 -2.67 2.68 -24.51
N GLN A 355 -3.53 2.71 -23.49
CA GLN A 355 -4.30 3.90 -23.10
C GLN A 355 -3.56 4.69 -22.02
N ILE A 356 -3.70 6.03 -22.06
CA ILE A 356 -3.12 6.95 -21.07
C ILE A 356 -4.25 7.62 -20.29
N PRO A 357 -4.72 7.02 -19.18
CA PRO A 357 -5.89 7.55 -18.47
C PRO A 357 -5.56 8.79 -17.65
N ARG A 358 -4.31 8.96 -17.21
CA ARG A 358 -3.88 10.14 -16.47
C ARG A 358 -2.58 10.71 -17.01
N LEU A 359 -2.57 12.02 -17.12
CA LEU A 359 -1.42 12.85 -17.46
C LEU A 359 -1.59 14.11 -16.61
N GLY A 360 -0.57 14.54 -15.89
CA GLY A 360 -0.78 15.64 -14.96
C GLY A 360 0.44 16.09 -14.20
N LEU A 361 0.21 17.02 -13.29
CA LEU A 361 1.21 17.57 -12.38
C LEU A 361 0.87 17.15 -10.96
N MET A 362 1.80 16.49 -10.26
CA MET A 362 1.66 16.18 -8.85
C MET A 362 2.69 16.95 -8.01
N PHE A 363 2.33 17.29 -6.78
CA PHE A 363 3.30 17.77 -5.80
C PHE A 363 3.90 16.58 -5.05
N TYR A 364 5.17 16.28 -5.30
CA TYR A 364 5.87 15.16 -4.68
C TYR A 364 7.23 15.59 -4.12
N LEU A 365 7.49 15.21 -2.86
CA LEU A 365 8.76 15.45 -2.15
C LEU A 365 9.22 16.92 -2.18
N GLY A 366 8.28 17.87 -2.06
CA GLY A 366 8.58 19.31 -2.01
C GLY A 366 8.72 20.00 -3.38
N SER A 367 8.43 19.30 -4.49
CA SER A 367 8.52 19.84 -5.84
C SER A 367 7.32 19.41 -6.70
N PHE A 368 6.97 20.21 -7.70
CA PHE A 368 6.03 19.79 -8.73
C PHE A 368 6.73 18.88 -9.73
N ILE A 369 6.15 17.71 -9.98
CA ILE A 369 6.64 16.68 -10.90
C ILE A 369 5.50 16.33 -11.85
N PHE A 370 5.79 16.32 -13.14
CA PHE A 370 4.84 15.88 -14.15
C PHE A 370 4.83 14.36 -14.21
N TYR A 371 3.68 13.75 -14.50
CA TYR A 371 3.55 12.30 -14.58
C TYR A 371 2.67 11.89 -15.76
N CYS A 372 3.01 10.76 -16.37
CA CYS A 372 2.23 10.09 -17.41
C CYS A 372 1.95 8.65 -16.99
N ASP A 373 0.67 8.30 -16.84
CA ASP A 373 0.27 6.96 -16.45
C ASP A 373 0.37 6.00 -17.63
N THR A 374 1.44 5.21 -17.65
CA THR A 374 1.71 4.18 -18.66
C THR A 374 1.44 2.77 -18.17
N THR A 375 0.60 2.61 -17.14
CA THR A 375 0.28 1.30 -16.55
C THR A 375 -0.27 0.30 -17.57
N ALA A 376 -0.93 0.76 -18.64
CA ALA A 376 -1.39 -0.08 -19.75
C ALA A 376 -0.26 -0.91 -20.39
N ALA A 377 0.99 -0.46 -20.36
CA ALA A 377 2.14 -1.17 -20.91
C ALA A 377 2.37 -2.54 -20.24
N TRP A 378 1.95 -2.72 -18.98
CA TRP A 378 2.06 -3.99 -18.25
C TRP A 378 1.23 -5.13 -18.85
N ASN A 379 0.29 -4.78 -19.74
CA ASN A 379 -0.57 -5.74 -20.44
C ASN A 379 -0.04 -6.11 -21.83
N PHE A 380 1.06 -5.49 -22.29
CA PHE A 380 1.65 -5.82 -23.59
C PHE A 380 2.23 -7.25 -23.58
N PRO A 381 1.93 -8.07 -24.59
CA PRO A 381 2.36 -9.47 -24.62
C PRO A 381 3.88 -9.59 -24.80
N LEU A 382 4.48 -8.71 -25.60
CA LEU A 382 5.90 -8.77 -25.93
C LEU A 382 6.75 -7.96 -24.93
N LYS A 383 7.76 -8.62 -24.34
CA LYS A 383 8.75 -7.97 -23.44
C LYS A 383 9.41 -6.74 -24.06
N ARG A 384 9.70 -6.81 -25.36
CA ARG A 384 10.30 -5.69 -26.10
C ARG A 384 9.42 -4.44 -26.11
N GLN A 385 8.10 -4.60 -26.20
CA GLN A 385 7.18 -3.46 -26.18
C GLN A 385 7.19 -2.78 -24.81
N ARG A 386 7.15 -3.57 -23.72
CA ARG A 386 7.25 -3.06 -22.35
C ARG A 386 8.57 -2.31 -22.11
N LEU A 387 9.68 -2.93 -22.52
CA LEU A 387 11.00 -2.34 -22.42
C LEU A 387 11.10 -1.02 -23.21
N LEU A 388 10.53 -0.95 -24.41
CA LEU A 388 10.54 0.27 -25.22
C LEU A 388 9.70 1.39 -24.59
N VAL A 389 8.58 1.06 -23.94
CA VAL A 389 7.84 2.06 -23.14
C VAL A 389 8.72 2.58 -22.02
N SER A 390 9.37 1.70 -21.25
CA SER A 390 10.31 2.08 -20.18
C SER A 390 11.53 2.87 -20.70
N LEU A 391 11.90 2.73 -21.98
CA LEU A 391 12.97 3.50 -22.63
C LEU A 391 12.51 4.83 -23.24
N GLY A 392 11.21 5.05 -23.41
CA GLY A 392 10.66 6.21 -24.12
C GLY A 392 11.13 7.54 -23.53
N GLY A 393 10.96 7.74 -22.22
CA GLY A 393 11.46 8.93 -21.52
C GLY A 393 12.97 9.09 -21.55
N PRO A 394 13.77 8.04 -21.21
CA PRO A 394 15.22 8.10 -21.30
C PRO A 394 15.77 8.45 -22.68
N ILE A 395 15.19 7.94 -23.77
CA ILE A 395 15.62 8.29 -25.14
C ILE A 395 15.40 9.78 -25.43
N VAL A 396 14.24 10.32 -25.04
CA VAL A 396 13.95 11.77 -25.18
C VAL A 396 14.92 12.59 -24.33
N SER A 397 15.17 12.17 -23.10
CA SER A 397 16.09 12.85 -22.17
C SER A 397 17.52 12.85 -22.69
N PHE A 398 17.97 11.76 -23.32
CA PHE A 398 19.28 11.66 -23.94
C PHE A 398 19.44 12.60 -25.14
N ALA A 399 18.42 12.73 -25.99
CA ALA A 399 18.44 13.71 -27.07
C ALA A 399 18.46 15.17 -26.53
N ILE A 400 17.67 15.46 -25.48
CA ILE A 400 17.67 16.77 -24.83
C ILE A 400 19.01 17.08 -24.18
N LEU A 401 19.69 16.09 -23.60
CA LEU A 401 21.04 16.24 -23.06
C LEU A 401 22.02 16.64 -24.17
N GLY A 402 21.99 15.95 -25.32
CA GLY A 402 22.83 16.31 -26.46
C GLY A 402 22.63 17.75 -26.92
N ILE A 403 21.36 18.16 -27.07
CA ILE A 403 20.99 19.54 -27.43
C ILE A 403 21.49 20.54 -26.37
N GLY A 404 21.27 20.24 -25.09
CA GLY A 404 21.70 21.10 -23.97
C GLY A 404 23.21 21.31 -23.96
N LEU A 405 23.99 20.25 -24.19
CA LEU A 405 25.45 20.32 -24.24
C LEU A 405 25.95 21.15 -25.43
N TRP A 406 25.30 21.06 -26.59
CA TRP A 406 25.62 21.93 -27.73
C TRP A 406 25.28 23.39 -27.45
N ILE A 407 24.13 23.68 -26.85
CA ILE A 407 23.78 25.06 -26.47
C ILE A 407 24.77 25.60 -25.44
N ALA A 408 25.16 24.81 -24.43
CA ALA A 408 26.17 25.20 -23.46
C ALA A 408 27.51 25.51 -24.13
N ALA A 409 27.97 24.65 -25.05
CA ALA A 409 29.21 24.89 -25.79
C ALA A 409 29.16 26.16 -26.68
N LEU A 410 28.02 26.46 -27.30
CA LEU A 410 27.84 27.69 -28.08
C LEU A 410 27.87 28.96 -27.24
N LEU A 411 27.49 28.86 -25.96
CA LEU A 411 27.47 29.97 -25.01
C LEU A 411 28.74 30.05 -24.15
N ALA A 412 29.61 29.04 -24.23
CA ALA A 412 30.82 28.95 -23.45
C ALA A 412 31.71 30.19 -23.64
N GLY A 413 32.12 30.80 -22.54
CA GLY A 413 33.01 31.97 -22.54
C GLY A 413 32.33 33.30 -22.88
N THR A 414 30.99 33.33 -22.99
CA THR A 414 30.24 34.58 -23.19
C THR A 414 29.90 35.33 -21.89
N ASP A 415 30.17 34.72 -20.73
CA ASP A 415 29.81 35.21 -19.37
C ASP A 415 28.33 35.57 -19.17
N THR A 416 27.47 35.10 -20.09
CA THR A 416 26.03 35.32 -20.04
C THR A 416 25.37 34.47 -18.95
N LEU A 417 24.20 34.91 -18.47
CA LEU A 417 23.35 34.10 -17.59
C LEU A 417 23.01 32.74 -18.20
N TRP A 418 22.82 32.67 -19.51
CA TRP A 418 22.43 31.46 -20.23
C TRP A 418 23.54 30.42 -20.30
N ASP A 419 24.80 30.85 -20.35
CA ASP A 419 25.95 29.93 -20.28
C ASP A 419 25.90 29.09 -18.99
N SER A 420 25.75 29.76 -17.84
CA SER A 420 25.63 29.09 -16.55
C SER A 420 24.37 28.21 -16.45
N VAL A 421 23.23 28.69 -16.96
CA VAL A 421 21.95 27.95 -16.93
C VAL A 421 22.02 26.66 -17.76
N PHE A 422 22.52 26.72 -19.00
CA PHE A 422 22.58 25.54 -19.88
C PHE A 422 23.70 24.57 -19.48
N THR A 423 24.81 25.06 -18.94
CA THR A 423 25.86 24.21 -18.36
C THR A 423 25.32 23.45 -17.14
N ALA A 424 24.65 24.14 -16.21
CA ALA A 424 24.03 23.51 -15.05
C ALA A 424 22.89 22.56 -15.45
N PHE A 425 22.03 22.95 -16.41
CA PHE A 425 20.95 22.10 -16.93
C PHE A 425 21.49 20.81 -17.54
N SER A 426 22.54 20.89 -18.36
CA SER A 426 23.14 19.72 -19.00
C SER A 426 23.75 18.76 -17.96
N LEU A 427 24.42 19.31 -16.95
CA LEU A 427 24.98 18.52 -15.85
C LEU A 427 23.89 17.82 -15.03
N VAL A 428 22.84 18.54 -14.64
CA VAL A 428 21.70 17.97 -13.90
C VAL A 428 20.98 16.92 -14.75
N ASN A 429 20.77 17.17 -16.04
CA ASN A 429 20.14 16.21 -16.94
C ASN A 429 21.00 14.95 -17.12
N PHE A 430 22.33 15.09 -17.28
CA PHE A 430 23.25 13.95 -17.32
C PHE A 430 23.13 13.10 -16.05
N PHE A 431 23.13 13.74 -14.87
CA PHE A 431 22.97 13.04 -13.60
C PHE A 431 21.59 12.37 -13.48
N ALA A 432 20.52 13.07 -13.89
CA ALA A 432 19.16 12.54 -13.89
C ALA A 432 19.03 11.31 -14.80
N LEU A 433 19.66 11.33 -15.98
CA LEU A 433 19.67 10.20 -16.91
C LEU A 433 20.46 9.02 -16.34
N ALA A 434 21.65 9.26 -15.78
CA ALA A 434 22.45 8.22 -15.13
C ALA A 434 21.71 7.57 -13.95
N MET A 435 21.02 8.38 -13.15
CA MET A 435 20.15 7.90 -12.06
C MET A 435 18.90 7.19 -12.59
N GLY A 436 18.32 7.66 -13.70
CA GLY A 436 17.19 7.05 -14.38
C GLY A 436 17.50 5.62 -14.82
N PHE A 437 18.69 5.39 -15.36
CA PHE A 437 19.16 4.06 -15.75
C PHE A 437 19.64 3.17 -14.59
N ASN A 438 19.69 3.67 -13.35
CA ASN A 438 20.10 2.88 -12.20
C ASN A 438 19.02 1.82 -11.87
N PRO A 439 19.29 0.51 -12.06
CA PRO A 439 18.28 -0.53 -11.88
C PRO A 439 17.96 -0.83 -10.41
N LEU A 440 18.70 -0.25 -9.48
CA LEU A 440 18.60 -0.53 -8.06
C LEU A 440 17.64 0.42 -7.35
N ILE A 441 17.34 1.57 -7.95
CA ILE A 441 16.38 2.57 -7.48
C ILE A 441 15.13 2.48 -8.35
N LYS A 442 13.94 2.69 -7.79
CA LYS A 442 12.66 2.64 -8.53
C LYS A 442 12.53 3.82 -9.50
N MET A 443 13.31 3.76 -10.57
CA MET A 443 13.36 4.65 -11.73
C MET A 443 13.19 3.79 -12.99
N ASP A 444 13.28 4.38 -14.18
CA ASP A 444 13.09 3.68 -15.46
C ASP A 444 13.94 2.41 -15.60
N GLY A 445 15.22 2.47 -15.23
CA GLY A 445 16.15 1.34 -15.27
C GLY A 445 15.71 0.17 -14.40
N TYR A 446 15.01 0.42 -13.29
CA TYR A 446 14.42 -0.64 -12.48
C TYR A 446 13.25 -1.31 -13.19
N TYR A 447 12.37 -0.53 -13.81
CA TYR A 447 11.24 -1.07 -14.57
C TYR A 447 11.72 -1.82 -15.81
N MET A 448 12.76 -1.34 -16.49
CA MET A 448 13.45 -2.08 -17.55
C MET A 448 13.97 -3.44 -17.05
N LEU A 449 14.61 -3.49 -15.87
CA LEU A 449 15.08 -4.74 -15.28
C LEU A 449 13.91 -5.67 -14.91
N VAL A 450 12.81 -5.12 -14.38
CA VAL A 450 11.60 -5.88 -14.08
C VAL A 450 11.01 -6.49 -15.36
N ASP A 451 10.93 -5.73 -16.45
CA ASP A 451 10.43 -6.20 -17.74
C ASP A 451 11.32 -7.29 -18.36
N LEU A 452 12.65 -7.16 -18.22
CA LEU A 452 13.62 -8.15 -18.69
C LEU A 452 13.57 -9.44 -17.87
N THR A 453 13.44 -9.32 -16.54
CA THR A 453 13.44 -10.47 -15.63
C THR A 453 12.06 -11.13 -15.52
N ASP A 454 10.99 -10.43 -15.89
CA ASP A 454 9.58 -10.82 -15.73
C ASP A 454 9.16 -11.01 -14.26
N ILE A 455 9.90 -10.41 -13.32
CA ILE A 455 9.65 -10.56 -11.90
C ILE A 455 9.02 -9.27 -11.36
N PRO A 456 7.68 -9.25 -11.15
CA PRO A 456 7.03 -8.07 -10.58
C PRO A 456 7.51 -7.84 -9.16
N ASN A 457 7.67 -6.57 -8.80
CA ASN A 457 8.12 -6.13 -7.47
C ASN A 457 9.47 -6.73 -7.04
N LEU A 458 10.41 -6.92 -8.00
CA LEU A 458 11.74 -7.47 -7.78
C LEU A 458 12.42 -6.92 -6.52
N ARG A 459 12.45 -5.59 -6.31
CA ARG A 459 13.13 -4.99 -5.15
C ARG A 459 12.54 -5.42 -3.82
N ALA A 460 11.21 -5.42 -3.69
CA ALA A 460 10.54 -5.82 -2.45
C ALA A 460 10.74 -7.31 -2.16
N LYS A 461 10.65 -8.16 -3.18
CA LYS A 461 10.91 -9.60 -3.06
C LYS A 461 12.36 -9.88 -2.65
N SER A 462 13.33 -9.22 -3.29
CA SER A 462 14.76 -9.36 -3.00
C SER A 462 15.13 -8.90 -1.59
N PHE A 463 14.58 -7.78 -1.12
CA PHE A 463 14.85 -7.28 0.23
C PHE A 463 14.23 -8.17 1.30
N ARG A 464 12.98 -8.63 1.10
CA ARG A 464 12.35 -9.60 2.01
C ARG A 464 13.11 -10.92 2.05
N PHE A 465 13.66 -11.35 0.91
CA PHE A 465 14.49 -12.55 0.83
C PHE A 465 15.78 -12.39 1.64
N LEU A 466 16.46 -11.24 1.51
CA LEU A 466 17.69 -10.95 2.26
C LEU A 466 17.42 -10.78 3.76
N GLU A 467 16.38 -10.03 4.15
CA GLU A 467 15.95 -9.83 5.54
C GLU A 467 15.71 -11.16 6.24
N ARG A 468 14.97 -12.08 5.61
CA ARG A 468 14.71 -13.42 6.15
C ARG A 468 15.98 -14.25 6.30
N ARG A 469 16.89 -14.18 5.32
CA ARG A 469 18.13 -14.95 5.37
C ARG A 469 19.06 -14.45 6.49
N LEU A 470 19.11 -13.14 6.70
CA LEU A 470 19.86 -12.50 7.78
C LEU A 470 19.25 -12.84 9.15
N LEU A 471 17.93 -12.75 9.31
CA LEU A 471 17.24 -13.11 10.55
C LEU A 471 17.36 -14.61 10.87
N GLY A 472 17.31 -15.47 9.86
CA GLY A 472 17.55 -16.90 10.01
C GLY A 472 18.98 -17.25 10.43
N TRP A 473 19.99 -16.50 9.95
CA TRP A 473 21.37 -16.64 10.45
C TRP A 473 21.53 -16.19 11.90
N LEU A 474 20.74 -15.21 12.34
CA LEU A 474 20.73 -14.72 13.72
C LEU A 474 19.85 -15.58 14.65
N GLY A 475 19.23 -16.66 14.15
CA GLY A 475 18.40 -17.59 14.93
C GLY A 475 16.96 -17.13 15.19
N PHE A 476 16.49 -16.06 14.55
CA PHE A 476 15.19 -15.43 14.82
C PHE A 476 14.10 -15.74 13.76
N GLY A 477 14.25 -16.75 12.90
CA GLY A 477 13.34 -16.93 11.74
C GLY A 477 12.95 -18.37 11.40
N GLU A 478 11.65 -18.63 11.30
CA GLU A 478 11.11 -19.82 10.62
C GLU A 478 11.35 -19.74 9.10
N ASP A 479 12.01 -20.74 8.55
CA ASP A 479 12.37 -20.81 7.13
C ASP A 479 11.20 -21.31 6.26
N LYS A 480 10.06 -20.59 6.27
CA LYS A 480 9.02 -20.79 5.24
C LYS A 480 9.53 -20.17 3.94
N ALA A 481 10.17 -21.00 3.13
CA ALA A 481 10.74 -20.63 1.85
C ALA A 481 9.73 -19.86 0.99
N LEU A 482 10.11 -18.67 0.50
CA LEU A 482 9.38 -18.04 -0.61
C LEU A 482 9.34 -19.05 -1.75
N ALA A 483 8.14 -19.35 -2.26
CA ALA A 483 7.95 -20.14 -3.47
C ALA A 483 8.64 -19.40 -4.63
N ALA A 484 9.91 -19.73 -4.84
CA ALA A 484 10.81 -19.08 -5.80
C ALA A 484 11.75 -20.14 -6.36
N THR A 485 11.87 -20.15 -7.69
CA THR A 485 12.75 -21.06 -8.41
C THR A 485 14.22 -20.82 -8.04
N PRO A 486 15.13 -21.80 -8.20
CA PRO A 486 16.55 -21.62 -7.90
C PRO A 486 17.19 -20.43 -8.64
N ARG A 487 16.75 -20.17 -9.87
CA ARG A 487 17.19 -19.02 -10.68
C ARG A 487 16.71 -17.69 -10.10
N GLU A 488 15.47 -17.61 -9.62
CA GLU A 488 14.93 -16.41 -8.96
C GLU A 488 15.63 -16.14 -7.63
N ARG A 489 15.92 -17.18 -6.84
CA ARG A 489 16.68 -17.03 -5.59
C ARG A 489 18.05 -16.39 -5.82
N LYS A 490 18.79 -16.82 -6.87
CA LYS A 490 20.08 -16.20 -7.24
C LYS A 490 19.91 -14.73 -7.62
N ARG A 491 18.86 -14.39 -8.37
CA ARG A 491 18.54 -12.99 -8.74
C ARG A 491 18.19 -12.16 -7.51
N PHE A 492 17.40 -12.70 -6.58
CA PHE A 492 17.02 -12.03 -5.33
C PHE A 492 18.22 -11.77 -4.44
N TRP A 493 19.15 -12.71 -4.37
CA TRP A 493 20.35 -12.57 -3.55
C TRP A 493 21.25 -11.44 -4.07
N TRP A 494 21.63 -11.49 -5.35
CA TRP A 494 22.49 -10.45 -5.95
C TRP A 494 21.82 -9.08 -5.97
N TYR A 495 20.55 -9.01 -6.39
CA TYR A 495 19.82 -7.75 -6.38
C TYR A 495 19.62 -7.22 -4.96
N GLY A 496 19.32 -8.10 -4.01
CA GLY A 496 19.11 -7.74 -2.60
C GLY A 496 20.35 -7.10 -1.99
N ILE A 497 21.52 -7.71 -2.16
CA ILE A 497 22.80 -7.19 -1.66
C ILE A 497 23.12 -5.86 -2.33
N LEU A 498 23.16 -5.85 -3.67
CA LEU A 498 23.56 -4.67 -4.43
C LEU A 498 22.59 -3.50 -4.20
N GLY A 499 21.28 -3.79 -4.18
CA GLY A 499 20.25 -2.81 -3.88
C GLY A 499 20.31 -2.29 -2.45
N SER A 500 20.71 -3.11 -1.48
CA SER A 500 20.91 -2.68 -0.08
C SER A 500 22.13 -1.77 0.04
N LEU A 501 23.26 -2.15 -0.56
CA LEU A 501 24.48 -1.33 -0.58
C LEU A 501 24.22 0.04 -1.21
N VAL A 502 23.57 0.08 -2.37
CA VAL A 502 23.21 1.34 -3.02
C VAL A 502 22.21 2.14 -2.20
N THR A 503 21.25 1.49 -1.53
CA THR A 503 20.32 2.19 -0.63
C THR A 503 21.05 2.83 0.56
N VAL A 504 21.99 2.11 1.18
CA VAL A 504 22.82 2.62 2.28
C VAL A 504 23.72 3.74 1.79
N PHE A 505 24.33 3.62 0.61
CA PHE A 505 25.16 4.67 0.02
C PHE A 505 24.35 5.95 -0.26
N PHE A 506 23.20 5.86 -0.92
CA PHE A 506 22.37 7.03 -1.24
C PHE A 506 21.67 7.65 -0.03
N LEU A 507 21.39 6.88 1.04
CA LEU A 507 20.86 7.44 2.29
C LEU A 507 21.98 7.95 3.21
N GLY A 508 23.10 7.25 3.25
CA GLY A 508 24.24 7.54 4.12
C GLY A 508 25.07 8.71 3.64
N LEU A 509 25.32 8.84 2.33
CA LEU A 509 26.13 9.95 1.80
C LEU A 509 25.55 11.33 2.12
N PRO A 510 24.25 11.62 1.89
CA PRO A 510 23.68 12.91 2.27
C PRO A 510 23.78 13.18 3.76
N VAL A 511 23.62 12.14 4.60
CA VAL A 511 23.75 12.26 6.07
C VAL A 511 25.20 12.55 6.48
N VAL A 512 26.18 11.84 5.92
CA VAL A 512 27.60 12.08 6.19
C VAL A 512 28.02 13.46 5.70
N HIS A 513 27.60 13.86 4.50
CA HIS A 513 27.85 15.20 3.99
C HIS A 513 27.19 16.29 4.83
N LEU A 514 25.95 16.06 5.29
CA LEU A 514 25.25 16.95 6.19
C LEU A 514 25.98 17.10 7.53
N VAL A 515 26.39 15.99 8.15
CA VAL A 515 27.18 16.01 9.39
C VAL A 515 28.48 16.78 9.17
N ARG A 516 29.21 16.51 8.08
CA ARG A 516 30.45 17.22 7.73
C ARG A 516 30.22 18.72 7.49
N LEU A 517 29.11 19.08 6.84
CA LEU A 517 28.71 20.48 6.62
C LEU A 517 28.40 21.20 7.93
N LEU A 518 27.77 20.52 8.88
CA LEU A 518 27.46 21.05 10.21
C LEU A 518 28.68 21.10 11.13
N SER A 519 29.73 20.31 10.87
CA SER A 519 30.97 20.29 11.65
C SER A 519 31.99 21.37 11.24
N LEU A 520 31.74 22.17 10.20
CA LEU A 520 32.63 23.26 9.79
C LEU A 520 32.26 24.56 10.52
N GLU A 521 33.25 25.25 11.10
CA GLU A 521 33.08 26.43 11.99
C GLU A 521 32.41 27.66 11.33
N SER A 522 32.34 27.70 9.99
CA SER A 522 31.70 28.77 9.22
C SER A 522 30.48 28.22 8.45
N ILE A 523 29.31 28.31 9.08
CA ILE A 523 28.04 27.99 8.44
C ILE A 523 27.62 29.20 7.60
N SER A 524 27.88 29.16 6.29
CA SER A 524 27.26 30.10 5.36
C SER A 524 25.73 29.94 5.42
N ARG A 525 24.98 31.04 5.23
CA ARG A 525 23.50 31.01 5.22
C ARG A 525 22.96 30.00 4.19
N GLY A 526 23.67 29.83 3.06
CA GLY A 526 23.34 28.84 2.02
C GLY A 526 23.46 27.39 2.51
N ARG A 527 24.54 27.07 3.26
CA ARG A 527 24.74 25.74 3.85
C ARG A 527 23.70 25.38 4.89
N LEU A 528 23.27 26.35 5.71
CA LEU A 528 22.19 26.14 6.68
C LEU A 528 20.86 25.82 5.98
N ILE A 529 20.52 26.55 4.91
CA ILE A 529 19.28 26.33 4.14
C ILE A 529 19.32 24.96 3.46
N LEU A 530 20.44 24.58 2.84
CA LEU A 530 20.60 23.28 2.21
C LEU A 530 20.54 22.13 3.23
N ALA A 531 21.15 22.31 4.40
CA ALA A 531 21.12 21.36 5.50
C ALA A 531 19.68 21.15 6.03
N VAL A 532 18.93 22.24 6.22
CA VAL A 532 17.52 22.19 6.64
C VAL A 532 16.66 21.54 5.56
N LEU A 533 16.87 21.86 4.28
CA LEU A 533 16.13 21.26 3.18
C LEU A 533 16.36 19.75 3.10
N VAL A 534 17.62 19.31 3.14
CA VAL A 534 17.98 17.88 3.14
C VAL A 534 17.43 17.19 4.38
N CYS A 535 17.53 17.80 5.56
CA CYS A 535 16.88 17.31 6.78
C CYS A 535 15.38 17.17 6.60
N VAL A 536 14.68 18.17 6.05
CA VAL A 536 13.22 18.11 5.85
C VAL A 536 12.82 17.05 4.83
N LEU A 537 13.61 16.85 3.77
CA LEU A 537 13.32 15.82 2.75
C LEU A 537 13.64 14.41 3.26
N VAL A 538 14.77 14.23 3.95
CA VAL A 538 15.20 12.94 4.53
C VAL A 538 14.34 12.60 5.74
N LEU A 539 14.18 13.50 6.72
CA LEU A 539 13.30 13.30 7.88
C LEU A 539 11.83 13.32 7.49
N GLY A 540 11.43 13.97 6.40
CA GLY A 540 10.07 13.90 5.86
C GLY A 540 9.77 12.53 5.27
N ARG A 541 10.72 11.95 4.52
CA ARG A 541 10.56 10.60 3.93
C ARG A 541 10.80 9.50 4.96
N VAL A 542 11.88 9.57 5.73
CA VAL A 542 12.15 8.67 6.86
C VAL A 542 11.08 8.81 7.92
N GLY A 543 10.64 10.03 8.24
CA GLY A 543 9.57 10.30 9.19
C GLY A 543 8.20 9.91 8.67
N SER A 544 7.90 9.99 7.36
CA SER A 544 6.66 9.42 6.80
C SER A 544 6.72 7.89 6.76
N VAL A 545 7.84 7.29 6.37
CA VAL A 545 8.02 5.83 6.35
C VAL A 545 8.06 5.26 7.77
N ALA A 546 8.72 5.94 8.71
CA ALA A 546 8.77 5.62 10.13
C ALA A 546 7.42 5.93 10.78
N PHE A 547 6.72 7.00 10.43
CA PHE A 547 5.35 7.24 10.88
C PHE A 547 4.40 6.17 10.34
N TRP A 548 4.53 5.72 9.09
CA TRP A 548 3.73 4.63 8.53
C TRP A 548 4.15 3.25 9.07
N LYS A 549 5.43 3.03 9.40
CA LYS A 549 5.93 1.82 10.09
C LYS A 549 5.54 1.81 11.57
N LEU A 550 5.78 2.88 12.32
CA LEU A 550 5.35 3.11 13.70
C LEU A 550 3.84 3.14 13.80
N ARG A 551 3.11 3.64 12.79
CA ARG A 551 1.65 3.53 12.72
C ARG A 551 1.20 2.14 12.27
N LYS A 552 1.99 1.39 11.50
CA LYS A 552 1.80 -0.06 11.33
C LYS A 552 2.16 -0.83 12.60
N ILE A 553 3.00 -0.29 13.49
CA ILE A 553 3.33 -0.86 14.81
C ILE A 553 2.21 -0.49 15.81
N ARG A 554 1.70 0.74 15.76
CA ARG A 554 0.57 1.29 16.54
C ARG A 554 -0.82 0.92 15.99
N HIS A 555 -0.88 0.32 14.80
CA HIS A 555 -2.01 -0.47 14.26
C HIS A 555 -1.61 -1.95 14.11
N ARG A 556 -0.43 -2.35 14.62
CA ARG A 556 -0.13 -3.73 15.04
C ARG A 556 -0.38 -3.90 16.54
N GLU A 557 -0.59 -2.81 17.28
CA GLU A 557 -1.51 -2.77 18.41
C GLU A 557 -2.92 -2.71 17.78
N TYR A 558 -3.69 -3.77 17.52
CA TYR A 558 -3.81 -5.07 18.18
C TYR A 558 -3.90 -6.19 17.12
N LYS A 559 -2.76 -6.59 16.60
CA LYS A 559 -2.43 -7.93 16.09
C LYS A 559 -1.17 -8.27 16.88
N LEU A 560 -1.29 -8.78 18.10
CA LEU A 560 -1.44 -10.20 18.41
C LEU A 560 -1.54 -10.29 19.94
N PRO A 561 -2.07 -11.38 20.52
CA PRO A 561 -2.13 -12.76 20.00
C PRO A 561 -3.54 -13.30 19.75
#